data_AF-A0A4S3LWV6-F1
#
_entry.id   AF-A0A4S3LWV6-F1
#
_cell.length_a   1.000
_cell.length_b   1.000
_cell.length_c   1.000
_cell.angle_alpha   90.00
_cell.angle_beta   90.00
_cell.angle_gamma   90.00
#
_symmetry.space_group_name_H-M   'P 1'
#
loop_
_entity.id
_entity.type
_entity.pdbx_description
1 polymer ?
#
loop_
_entity_poly.entity_id
_entity_poly.type
_entity_poly.pdbx_seq_one_letter_code
_entity_poly.pdbx_strand_id
1 'polypeptide(L)'
;MVKATATEQNDKLKRAVIVSVVLHIIIIGLLILGSLDEDTSMSGGGGGSDISAVMVDPSAVVDQYNRQQQQQADSQRAAQARQKKSEQQAEELQQKQAAEQQRLKELEKERLQAQENAKQQAQEQAQQQKQSEQAAEQAKEQQKQAEAAAAQAKAEAAKAAAQAKADAAKEAAKAQADAQKKAAADAKKEAEAEASAAAAAAKKQAEADAKKEAAAEAKKAAAAEAKAQAAADAKAQADADAKAAADAKASAAAEKKAEAAAAAKKAAAAKKAAAAAAAKEAADANNLFDGLADSKNAPKGATGGGASAPAGKGTQKKAGASGADIANYGSQIKAAIESRFYDASSYAGKTCSLRVKMNPDGSLISVSAEGGDPALCQAALAAARQAKFPKPPSEAVYEVFKNAPIDFKP
;
A
#
# COMPACT_ATOMS: atom_id res chain seq x y z
N MET A 1 15.34 20.07 -0.17
CA MET A 1 14.16 20.85 0.30
C MET A 1 13.96 20.65 1.81
N VAL A 2 14.75 21.29 2.68
CA VAL A 2 14.68 21.05 4.16
C VAL A 2 14.38 22.33 4.95
N LYS A 3 14.22 23.49 4.29
CA LYS A 3 14.10 24.79 4.99
C LYS A 3 12.68 25.22 5.38
N ALA A 4 11.62 24.54 4.92
CA ALA A 4 10.25 25.02 5.10
C ALA A 4 9.54 24.56 6.40
N THR A 5 10.02 23.50 7.07
CA THR A 5 9.31 22.89 8.21
C THR A 5 9.68 23.49 9.58
N ALA A 6 10.83 24.17 9.68
CA ALA A 6 11.31 24.72 10.95
C ALA A 6 10.63 26.06 11.34
N THR A 7 10.16 26.84 10.36
CA THR A 7 9.49 28.13 10.60
C THR A 7 8.07 27.94 11.11
N GLU A 8 7.31 26.99 10.54
CA GLU A 8 5.91 26.76 10.91
C GLU A 8 5.76 26.16 12.33
N GLN A 9 6.70 25.30 12.73
CA GLN A 9 6.76 24.75 14.10
C GLN A 9 7.05 25.84 15.14
N ASN A 10 7.93 26.80 14.81
CA ASN A 10 8.27 27.90 15.70
C ASN A 10 7.09 28.87 15.92
N ASP A 11 6.28 29.13 14.89
CA ASP A 11 5.11 30.01 15.03
C ASP A 11 3.99 29.37 15.84
N LYS A 12 3.81 28.04 15.72
CA LYS A 12 2.86 27.27 16.54
C LYS A 12 3.27 27.24 18.01
N LEU A 13 4.56 27.04 18.30
CA LEU A 13 5.10 27.08 19.66
C LEU A 13 4.98 28.49 20.28
N LYS A 14 5.29 29.55 19.54
CA LYS A 14 5.15 30.94 20.05
C LYS A 14 3.69 31.28 20.35
N ARG A 15 2.74 30.89 19.49
CA ARG A 15 1.31 31.08 19.75
C ARG A 15 0.83 30.28 20.96
N ALA A 16 1.27 29.04 21.11
CA ALA A 16 0.93 28.21 22.27
C ALA A 16 1.48 28.78 23.59
N VAL A 17 2.72 29.28 23.58
CA VAL A 17 3.34 29.93 24.75
C VAL A 17 2.62 31.23 25.12
N ILE A 18 2.26 32.07 24.14
CA ILE A 18 1.51 33.32 24.38
C ILE A 18 0.14 33.03 25.00
N VAL A 19 -0.61 32.06 24.46
CA VAL A 19 -1.92 31.68 25.00
C VAL A 19 -1.80 31.14 26.43
N SER A 20 -0.77 30.34 26.72
CA SER A 20 -0.51 29.85 28.08
C SER A 20 -0.24 30.99 29.06
N VAL A 21 0.63 31.93 28.71
CA VAL A 21 0.98 33.05 29.61
C VAL A 21 -0.23 33.95 29.89
N VAL A 22 -1.05 34.24 28.87
CA VAL A 22 -2.27 35.05 29.05
C VAL A 22 -3.27 34.35 29.98
N LEU A 23 -3.44 33.03 29.85
CA LEU A 23 -4.35 32.27 30.72
C LEU A 23 -3.90 32.32 32.19
N HIS A 24 -2.60 32.20 32.46
CA HIS A 24 -2.08 32.26 33.82
C HIS A 24 -2.26 33.65 34.45
N ILE A 25 -2.07 34.73 33.69
CA ILE A 25 -2.29 36.10 34.19
C ILE A 25 -3.76 36.30 34.57
N ILE A 26 -4.70 35.77 33.79
CA ILE A 26 -6.14 35.84 34.10
C ILE A 26 -6.47 35.06 35.39
N ILE A 27 -5.91 33.86 35.56
CA ILE A 27 -6.12 33.05 36.78
C ILE A 27 -5.56 33.75 38.02
N ILE A 28 -4.37 34.34 37.91
CA ILE A 28 -3.75 35.10 39.02
C ILE A 28 -4.59 36.34 39.35
N GLY A 29 -5.10 37.05 38.36
CA GLY A 29 -6.00 38.19 38.56
C GLY A 29 -7.29 37.81 39.29
N LEU A 30 -7.89 36.67 38.95
CA LEU A 30 -9.08 36.15 39.62
C LEU A 30 -8.82 35.72 41.06
N LEU A 31 -7.66 35.12 41.34
CA LEU A 31 -7.26 34.75 42.71
C LEU A 31 -7.06 35.97 43.61
N ILE A 32 -6.44 37.03 43.09
CA ILE A 32 -6.22 38.27 43.86
C ILE A 32 -7.55 38.98 44.17
N LEU A 33 -8.50 38.97 43.22
CA LEU A 33 -9.84 39.50 43.45
C LEU A 33 -10.64 38.64 44.44
N GLY A 34 -10.49 37.31 44.40
CA GLY A 34 -11.17 36.40 45.34
C GLY A 34 -10.62 36.47 46.77
N SER A 35 -9.32 36.76 46.96
CA SER A 35 -8.71 36.85 48.29
C SER A 35 -9.05 38.13 49.07
N LEU A 36 -9.71 39.10 48.45
CA LEU A 36 -10.13 40.35 49.13
C LEU A 36 -11.55 40.27 49.72
N ASP A 37 -12.31 39.22 49.43
CA ASP A 37 -13.73 39.05 49.83
C ASP A 37 -13.97 37.90 50.84
N GLU A 38 -12.91 37.32 51.43
CA GLU A 38 -13.04 36.19 52.36
C GLU A 38 -13.10 36.65 53.84
N ASP A 39 -14.28 37.10 54.29
CA ASP A 39 -14.59 37.37 55.71
C ASP A 39 -14.54 36.07 56.53
N THR A 40 -13.47 35.92 57.32
CA THR A 40 -13.25 34.74 58.18
C THR A 40 -13.78 35.00 59.59
N SER A 41 -15.00 34.57 59.91
CA SER A 41 -15.54 34.65 61.27
C SER A 41 -15.12 33.45 62.14
N MET A 42 -14.08 33.61 62.96
CA MET A 42 -13.68 32.64 64.00
C MET A 42 -14.44 32.90 65.32
N SER A 43 -15.32 31.97 65.68
CA SER A 43 -16.14 31.98 66.90
C SER A 43 -15.33 31.52 68.13
N GLY A 44 -14.89 32.47 68.95
CA GLY A 44 -14.27 32.21 70.26
C GLY A 44 -15.27 32.45 71.41
N GLY A 45 -15.57 31.41 72.18
CA GLY A 45 -16.42 31.47 73.37
C GLY A 45 -15.69 30.95 74.60
N GLY A 46 -15.15 31.87 75.40
CA GLY A 46 -14.57 31.61 76.72
C GLY A 46 -15.58 31.89 77.83
N GLY A 47 -15.70 30.95 78.78
CA GLY A 47 -16.49 31.10 80.01
C GLY A 47 -15.62 30.73 81.21
N GLY A 48 -15.30 31.73 82.03
CA GLY A 48 -14.61 31.55 83.31
C GLY A 48 -15.61 31.44 84.45
N SER A 49 -15.29 30.63 85.47
CA SER A 49 -15.90 30.71 86.80
C SER A 49 -14.93 30.17 87.87
N ASP A 50 -14.72 31.03 88.86
CA ASP A 50 -14.43 30.83 90.28
C ASP A 50 -13.07 30.27 90.75
N ILE A 51 -12.28 31.18 91.32
CA ILE A 51 -11.04 30.92 92.06
C ILE A 51 -11.41 30.48 93.48
N SER A 52 -11.20 29.19 93.76
CA SER A 52 -11.30 28.58 95.08
C SER A 52 -9.91 28.55 95.74
N ALA A 53 -9.77 29.13 96.93
CA ALA A 53 -8.51 29.15 97.67
C ALA A 53 -8.30 27.79 98.39
N VAL A 54 -7.30 27.03 97.92
CA VAL A 54 -6.93 25.71 98.44
C VAL A 54 -5.69 25.82 99.33
N MET A 55 -5.74 25.20 100.51
CA MET A 55 -4.58 24.97 101.37
C MET A 55 -3.68 23.92 100.72
N VAL A 56 -2.47 24.31 100.33
CA VAL A 56 -1.54 23.45 99.61
C VAL A 56 -0.88 22.48 100.60
N ASP A 57 -1.26 21.21 100.54
CA ASP A 57 -0.57 20.12 101.25
C ASP A 57 0.84 19.96 100.65
N PRO A 58 1.93 20.05 101.44
CA PRO A 58 3.30 19.92 100.96
C PRO A 58 3.59 18.60 100.22
N SER A 59 2.86 17.53 100.53
CA SER A 59 3.03 16.24 99.85
C SER A 59 2.43 16.21 98.44
N ALA A 60 1.38 16.99 98.19
CA ALA A 60 0.78 17.16 96.85
C ALA A 60 1.68 17.96 95.89
N VAL A 61 2.55 18.83 96.42
CA VAL A 61 3.51 19.62 95.61
C VAL A 61 4.61 18.71 95.03
N VAL A 62 5.06 17.70 95.78
CA VAL A 62 6.07 16.74 95.32
C VAL A 62 5.50 15.83 94.22
N ASP A 63 4.26 15.38 94.37
CA ASP A 63 3.57 14.59 93.34
C ASP A 63 3.30 15.41 92.07
N GLN A 64 2.95 16.70 92.21
CA GLN A 64 2.84 17.63 91.08
C GLN A 64 4.18 17.84 90.36
N TYR A 65 5.28 18.01 91.12
CA TYR A 65 6.61 18.18 90.54
C TYR A 65 7.09 16.91 89.80
N ASN A 66 6.89 15.72 90.38
CA ASN A 66 7.22 14.45 89.73
C ASN A 66 6.39 14.22 88.46
N ARG A 67 5.09 14.54 88.51
CA ARG A 67 4.20 14.46 87.35
C ARG A 67 4.58 15.47 86.27
N GLN A 68 4.99 16.68 86.63
CA GLN A 68 5.51 17.68 85.70
C GLN A 68 6.83 17.25 85.05
N GLN A 69 7.74 16.64 85.82
CA GLN A 69 9.00 16.14 85.29
C GLN A 69 8.79 14.96 84.32
N GLN A 70 7.88 14.03 84.65
CA GLN A 70 7.47 12.95 83.74
C GLN A 70 6.81 13.49 82.47
N GLN A 71 5.91 14.47 82.59
CA GLN A 71 5.29 15.10 81.42
C GLN A 71 6.32 15.78 80.50
N GLN A 72 7.34 16.43 81.06
CA GLN A 72 8.42 17.01 80.25
C GLN A 72 9.25 15.92 79.55
N ALA A 73 9.64 14.86 80.25
CA ALA A 73 10.39 13.75 79.66
C ALA A 73 9.60 13.03 78.55
N ASP A 74 8.29 12.81 78.74
CA ASP A 74 7.40 12.23 77.75
C ASP A 74 7.20 13.15 76.54
N SER A 75 7.09 14.47 76.76
CA SER A 75 7.01 15.45 75.68
C SER A 75 8.29 15.49 74.83
N GLN A 76 9.47 15.41 75.45
CA GLN A 76 10.76 15.36 74.76
C GLN A 76 10.92 14.05 73.99
N ARG A 77 10.55 12.90 74.59
CA ARG A 77 10.57 11.60 73.91
C ARG A 77 9.61 11.57 72.73
N ALA A 78 8.41 12.13 72.89
CA ALA A 78 7.44 12.25 71.80
C ALA A 78 7.94 13.17 70.68
N ALA A 79 8.60 14.28 71.01
CA ALA A 79 9.22 15.18 70.04
C ALA A 79 10.37 14.50 69.27
N GLN A 80 11.27 13.79 69.96
CA GLN A 80 12.35 13.01 69.34
C GLN A 80 11.82 11.88 68.46
N ALA A 81 10.75 11.19 68.89
CA ALA A 81 10.11 10.15 68.08
C ALA A 81 9.50 10.72 66.79
N ARG A 82 8.91 11.92 66.85
CA ARG A 82 8.41 12.65 65.67
C ARG A 82 9.54 13.07 64.75
N GLN A 83 10.65 13.59 65.30
CA GLN A 83 11.84 13.95 64.53
C GLN A 83 12.43 12.73 63.82
N LYS A 84 12.68 11.63 64.53
CA LYS A 84 13.18 10.37 63.93
C LYS A 84 12.26 9.85 62.83
N LYS A 85 10.94 9.93 63.02
CA LYS A 85 9.98 9.51 61.99
C LYS A 85 10.05 10.41 60.75
N SER A 86 10.23 11.73 60.94
CA SER A 86 10.43 12.67 59.83
C SER A 86 11.75 12.42 59.09
N GLU A 87 12.83 12.14 59.83
CA GLU A 87 14.14 11.81 59.25
C GLU A 87 14.08 10.51 58.47
N GLN A 88 13.46 9.46 59.02
CA GLN A 88 13.23 8.20 58.31
C GLN A 88 12.42 8.38 57.02
N GLN A 89 11.37 9.20 57.06
CA GLN A 89 10.59 9.52 55.85
C GLN A 89 11.43 10.27 54.81
N ALA A 90 12.29 11.20 55.24
CA ALA A 90 13.18 11.93 54.34
C ALA A 90 14.25 11.01 53.72
N GLU A 91 14.87 10.14 54.51
CA GLU A 91 15.84 9.15 54.05
C GLU A 91 15.20 8.13 53.09
N GLU A 92 13.99 7.64 53.39
CA GLU A 92 13.25 6.73 52.50
C GLU A 92 12.95 7.40 51.15
N LEU A 93 12.54 8.67 51.15
CA LEU A 93 12.32 9.42 49.91
C LEU A 93 13.61 9.62 49.11
N GLN A 94 14.72 9.95 49.78
CA GLN A 94 16.03 10.06 49.12
C GLN A 94 16.49 8.73 48.53
N GLN A 95 16.32 7.62 49.25
CA GLN A 95 16.64 6.28 48.75
C GLN A 95 15.78 5.92 47.54
N LYS A 96 14.48 6.23 47.55
CA LYS A 96 13.60 6.02 46.39
C LYS A 96 14.04 6.84 45.19
N GLN A 97 14.38 8.11 45.37
CA GLN A 97 14.88 8.95 44.28
C GLN A 97 16.20 8.42 43.71
N ALA A 98 17.13 7.98 44.55
CA ALA A 98 18.39 7.39 44.12
C ALA A 98 18.18 6.07 43.36
N ALA A 99 17.28 5.20 43.84
CA ALA A 99 16.91 3.95 43.18
C ALA A 99 16.21 4.19 41.83
N GLU A 100 15.32 5.18 41.74
CA GLU A 100 14.69 5.58 40.47
C GLU A 100 15.71 6.10 39.47
N GLN A 101 16.67 6.92 39.90
CA GLN A 101 17.76 7.39 39.03
C GLN A 101 18.63 6.23 38.53
N GLN A 102 18.92 5.24 39.37
CA GLN A 102 19.66 4.05 38.94
C GLN A 102 18.86 3.23 37.92
N ARG A 103 17.57 3.00 38.18
CA ARG A 103 16.68 2.33 37.24
C ARG A 103 16.58 3.05 35.89
N LEU A 104 16.54 4.38 35.90
CA LEU A 104 16.55 5.19 34.68
C LEU A 104 17.86 5.03 33.89
N LYS A 105 19.01 4.99 34.57
CA LYS A 105 20.32 4.73 33.93
C LYS A 105 20.40 3.34 33.31
N GLU A 106 19.86 2.33 33.98
CA GLU A 106 19.77 0.97 33.43
C GLU A 106 18.87 0.94 32.19
N LEU A 107 17.70 1.60 32.26
CA LEU A 107 16.78 1.69 31.12
C LEU A 107 17.42 2.42 29.92
N GLU A 108 18.19 3.49 30.17
CA GLU A 108 18.93 4.21 29.13
C GLU A 108 20.00 3.32 28.50
N LYS A 109 20.76 2.58 29.32
CA LYS A 109 21.77 1.62 28.85
C LYS A 109 21.14 0.51 28.01
N GLU A 110 20.03 -0.06 28.45
CA GLU A 110 19.27 -1.05 27.69
C GLU A 110 18.78 -0.48 26.36
N ARG A 111 18.27 0.77 26.35
CA ARG A 111 17.84 1.45 25.13
C ARG A 111 19.00 1.68 24.16
N LEU A 112 20.18 2.02 24.68
CA LEU A 112 21.38 2.24 23.88
C LEU A 112 21.85 0.92 23.26
N GLN A 113 21.91 -0.15 24.05
CA GLN A 113 22.26 -1.50 23.58
C GLN A 113 21.24 -2.01 22.56
N ALA A 114 19.94 -1.82 22.79
CA ALA A 114 18.91 -2.19 21.81
C ALA A 114 19.05 -1.38 20.51
N GLN A 115 19.42 -0.10 20.59
CA GLN A 115 19.71 0.71 19.40
C GLN A 115 20.97 0.23 18.66
N GLU A 116 22.03 -0.12 19.37
CA GLU A 116 23.26 -0.66 18.77
C GLU A 116 23.00 -2.02 18.11
N ASN A 117 22.31 -2.93 18.80
CA ASN A 117 21.92 -4.23 18.24
C ASN A 117 21.03 -4.07 17.01
N ALA A 118 20.05 -3.14 17.04
CA ALA A 118 19.22 -2.84 15.89
C ALA A 118 20.03 -2.25 14.72
N LYS A 119 21.02 -1.39 15.00
CA LYS A 119 21.93 -0.86 13.98
C LYS A 119 22.82 -1.96 13.40
N GLN A 120 23.37 -2.84 14.23
CA GLN A 120 24.18 -3.97 13.78
C GLN A 120 23.35 -4.92 12.90
N GLN A 121 22.15 -5.31 13.34
CA GLN A 121 21.26 -6.14 12.53
C GLN A 121 20.86 -5.47 11.21
N ALA A 122 20.59 -4.16 11.22
CA ALA A 122 20.31 -3.42 9.99
C ALA A 122 21.53 -3.37 9.06
N GLN A 123 22.75 -3.24 9.60
CA GLN A 123 23.98 -3.30 8.83
C GLN A 123 24.23 -4.70 8.24
N GLU A 124 24.02 -5.76 9.01
CA GLU A 124 24.14 -7.14 8.54
C GLU A 124 23.12 -7.46 7.44
N GLN A 125 21.85 -7.06 7.62
CA GLN A 125 20.82 -7.20 6.59
C GLN A 125 21.17 -6.40 5.34
N ALA A 126 21.66 -5.17 5.48
CA ALA A 126 22.11 -4.37 4.35
C ALA A 126 23.33 -4.99 3.65
N GLN A 127 24.26 -5.61 4.38
CA GLN A 127 25.39 -6.34 3.81
C GLN A 127 24.94 -7.59 3.06
N GLN A 128 24.01 -8.38 3.62
CA GLN A 128 23.43 -9.53 2.93
C GLN A 128 22.68 -9.10 1.66
N GLN A 129 21.90 -8.02 1.71
CA GLN A 129 21.24 -7.47 0.53
C GLN A 129 22.26 -7.07 -0.53
N LYS A 130 23.31 -6.31 -0.17
CA LYS A 130 24.38 -5.95 -1.09
C LYS A 130 25.09 -7.16 -1.69
N GLN A 131 25.38 -8.19 -0.89
CA GLN A 131 25.97 -9.43 -1.40
C GLN A 131 25.02 -10.14 -2.38
N SER A 132 23.72 -10.17 -2.09
CA SER A 132 22.72 -10.77 -2.98
C SER A 132 22.55 -9.98 -4.29
N GLU A 133 22.60 -8.64 -4.23
CA GLU A 133 22.54 -7.77 -5.40
C GLU A 133 23.81 -7.92 -6.24
N GLN A 134 24.99 -7.93 -5.63
CA GLN A 134 26.26 -8.16 -6.32
C GLN A 134 26.29 -9.55 -6.98
N ALA A 135 25.83 -10.60 -6.30
CA ALA A 135 25.74 -11.93 -6.89
C ALA A 135 24.73 -11.97 -8.06
N ALA A 136 23.59 -11.29 -7.94
CA ALA A 136 22.60 -11.19 -9.01
C ALA A 136 23.13 -10.38 -10.22
N GLU A 137 23.91 -9.33 -9.97
CA GLU A 137 24.53 -8.50 -11.01
C GLU A 137 25.64 -9.27 -11.73
N GLN A 138 26.49 -9.99 -10.99
CA GLN A 138 27.48 -10.91 -11.57
C GLN A 138 26.81 -12.01 -12.40
N ALA A 139 25.70 -12.59 -11.94
CA ALA A 139 24.95 -13.59 -12.70
C ALA A 139 24.36 -13.01 -13.99
N LYS A 140 23.79 -11.79 -13.94
CA LYS A 140 23.32 -11.07 -15.14
C LYS A 140 24.44 -10.75 -16.12
N GLU A 141 25.61 -10.37 -15.61
CA GLU A 141 26.76 -10.06 -16.45
C GLU A 141 27.32 -11.31 -17.13
N GLN A 142 27.43 -12.43 -16.40
CA GLN A 142 27.77 -13.73 -16.98
C GLN A 142 26.75 -14.17 -18.03
N GLN A 143 25.45 -13.96 -17.79
CA GLN A 143 24.40 -14.27 -18.76
C GLN A 143 24.54 -13.42 -20.03
N LYS A 144 24.81 -12.11 -19.90
CA LYS A 144 25.07 -11.23 -21.06
C LYS A 144 26.33 -11.64 -21.82
N GLN A 145 27.40 -12.02 -21.13
CA GLN A 145 28.63 -12.51 -21.78
C GLN A 145 28.39 -13.82 -22.52
N ALA A 146 27.63 -14.75 -21.92
CA ALA A 146 27.26 -16.01 -22.57
C ALA A 146 26.35 -15.79 -23.79
N GLU A 147 25.41 -14.85 -23.71
CA GLU A 147 24.53 -14.50 -24.83
C GLU A 147 25.31 -13.81 -25.96
N ALA A 148 26.23 -12.91 -25.61
CA ALA A 148 27.12 -12.26 -26.58
C ALA A 148 28.05 -13.28 -27.27
N ALA A 149 28.64 -14.21 -26.52
CA ALA A 149 29.44 -15.29 -27.08
C ALA A 149 28.61 -16.21 -27.99
N ALA A 150 27.38 -16.56 -27.60
CA ALA A 150 26.46 -17.35 -28.42
C ALA A 150 26.05 -16.60 -29.71
N ALA A 151 25.85 -15.28 -29.65
CA ALA A 151 25.56 -14.46 -30.81
C ALA A 151 26.76 -14.37 -31.77
N GLN A 152 27.98 -14.22 -31.23
CA GLN A 152 29.22 -14.24 -32.02
C GLN A 152 29.42 -15.59 -32.70
N ALA A 153 29.25 -16.70 -31.99
CA ALA A 153 29.34 -18.05 -32.56
C ALA A 153 28.31 -18.29 -33.68
N LYS A 154 27.06 -17.82 -33.51
CA LYS A 154 26.04 -17.87 -34.57
C LYS A 154 26.41 -17.01 -35.78
N ALA A 155 26.97 -15.81 -35.57
CA ALA A 155 27.40 -14.93 -36.64
C ALA A 155 28.58 -15.50 -37.43
N GLU A 156 29.57 -16.08 -36.76
CA GLU A 156 30.69 -16.77 -37.41
C GLU A 156 30.23 -18.01 -38.17
N ALA A 157 29.33 -18.81 -37.61
CA ALA A 157 28.75 -19.96 -38.30
C ALA A 157 27.96 -19.54 -39.57
N ALA A 158 27.21 -18.43 -39.51
CA ALA A 158 26.52 -17.89 -40.68
C ALA A 158 27.48 -17.37 -41.75
N LYS A 159 28.58 -16.71 -41.37
CA LYS A 159 29.64 -16.29 -42.30
C LYS A 159 30.32 -17.49 -42.96
N ALA A 160 30.69 -18.51 -42.18
CA ALA A 160 31.29 -19.74 -42.70
C ALA A 160 30.35 -20.48 -43.67
N ALA A 161 29.06 -20.57 -43.35
CA ALA A 161 28.06 -21.18 -44.23
C ALA A 161 27.84 -20.38 -45.52
N ALA A 162 27.87 -19.04 -45.46
CA ALA A 162 27.78 -18.19 -46.65
C ALA A 162 29.01 -18.32 -47.55
N GLN A 163 30.20 -18.40 -46.96
CA GLN A 163 31.46 -18.58 -47.68
C GLN A 163 31.50 -19.95 -48.38
N ALA A 164 31.12 -21.02 -47.68
CA ALA A 164 31.00 -22.36 -48.29
C ALA A 164 30.01 -22.41 -49.46
N LYS A 165 28.87 -21.71 -49.37
CA LYS A 165 27.91 -21.58 -50.48
C LYS A 165 28.48 -20.78 -51.65
N ALA A 166 29.24 -19.72 -51.39
CA ALA A 166 29.88 -18.91 -52.43
C ALA A 166 30.98 -19.69 -53.16
N ASP A 167 31.79 -20.46 -52.43
CA ASP A 167 32.83 -21.31 -53.01
C ASP A 167 32.21 -22.45 -53.84
N ALA A 168 31.13 -23.08 -53.37
CA ALA A 168 30.39 -24.09 -54.14
C ALA A 168 29.74 -23.51 -55.42
N ALA A 169 29.19 -22.29 -55.35
CA ALA A 169 28.63 -21.62 -56.53
C ALA A 169 29.70 -21.24 -57.56
N LYS A 170 30.90 -20.83 -57.12
CA LYS A 170 32.05 -20.58 -58.00
C LYS A 170 32.52 -21.86 -58.69
N GLU A 171 32.58 -22.98 -57.98
CA GLU A 171 32.94 -24.28 -58.56
C GLU A 171 31.92 -24.73 -59.61
N ALA A 172 30.62 -24.63 -59.29
CA ALA A 172 29.55 -24.97 -60.22
C ALA A 172 29.56 -24.10 -61.50
N ALA A 173 29.83 -22.80 -61.36
CA ALA A 173 29.97 -21.90 -62.51
C ALA A 173 31.19 -22.24 -63.38
N LYS A 174 32.30 -22.67 -62.75
CA LYS A 174 33.50 -23.11 -63.48
C LYS A 174 33.24 -24.40 -64.25
N ALA A 175 32.56 -25.38 -63.62
CA ALA A 175 32.16 -26.63 -64.27
C ALA A 175 31.18 -26.41 -65.44
N GLN A 176 30.21 -25.48 -65.31
CA GLN A 176 29.31 -25.12 -66.41
C GLN A 176 30.03 -24.41 -67.55
N ALA A 177 31.00 -23.54 -67.25
CA ALA A 177 31.80 -22.86 -68.27
C ALA A 177 32.68 -23.86 -69.05
N ASP A 178 33.28 -24.85 -68.37
CA ASP A 178 34.04 -25.92 -69.03
C ASP A 178 33.12 -26.85 -69.86
N ALA A 179 31.91 -27.14 -69.39
CA ALA A 179 30.92 -27.90 -70.15
C ALA A 179 30.43 -27.16 -71.41
N GLN A 180 30.21 -25.84 -71.34
CA GLN A 180 29.83 -25.02 -72.49
C GLN A 180 30.97 -24.89 -73.50
N LYS A 181 32.23 -24.78 -73.06
CA LYS A 181 33.38 -24.80 -73.96
C LYS A 181 33.51 -26.13 -74.69
N LYS A 182 33.23 -27.26 -74.03
CA LYS A 182 33.22 -28.57 -74.65
C LYS A 182 32.08 -28.72 -75.67
N ALA A 183 30.86 -28.25 -75.34
CA ALA A 183 29.72 -28.26 -76.25
C ALA A 183 29.92 -27.35 -77.49
N ALA A 184 30.55 -26.18 -77.32
CA ALA A 184 30.88 -25.29 -78.43
C ALA A 184 31.99 -25.85 -79.35
N ALA A 185 32.93 -26.63 -78.79
CA ALA A 185 33.97 -27.31 -79.56
C ALA A 185 33.39 -28.50 -80.37
N ASP A 186 32.44 -29.24 -79.81
CA ASP A 186 31.74 -30.33 -80.50
C ASP A 186 30.81 -29.77 -81.61
N ALA A 187 30.08 -28.67 -81.37
CA ALA A 187 29.23 -28.01 -82.38
C ALA A 187 30.03 -27.39 -83.55
N LYS A 188 31.25 -26.90 -83.30
CA LYS A 188 32.12 -26.40 -84.37
C LYS A 188 32.62 -27.53 -85.29
N LYS A 189 32.81 -28.75 -84.76
CA LYS A 189 33.18 -29.93 -85.55
C LYS A 189 32.03 -30.45 -86.41
N GLU A 190 30.78 -30.35 -85.94
CA GLU A 190 29.60 -30.71 -86.75
C GLU A 190 29.30 -29.68 -87.85
N ALA A 191 29.50 -28.38 -87.59
CA ALA A 191 29.33 -27.34 -88.60
C ALA A 191 30.40 -27.39 -89.72
N GLU A 192 31.63 -27.81 -89.41
CA GLU A 192 32.64 -28.08 -90.45
C GLU A 192 32.31 -29.34 -91.28
N ALA A 193 31.62 -30.32 -90.71
CA ALA A 193 31.17 -31.50 -91.44
C ALA A 193 30.02 -31.19 -92.41
N GLU A 194 29.04 -30.36 -92.02
CA GLU A 194 27.93 -29.95 -92.91
C GLU A 194 28.34 -28.94 -94.01
N ALA A 195 29.32 -28.07 -93.76
CA ALA A 195 29.86 -27.18 -94.79
C ALA A 195 30.56 -27.95 -95.93
N SER A 196 31.13 -29.13 -95.64
CA SER A 196 31.69 -30.02 -96.66
C SER A 196 30.61 -30.78 -97.47
N ALA A 197 29.41 -30.98 -96.91
CA ALA A 197 28.28 -31.61 -97.58
C ALA A 197 27.49 -30.65 -98.48
N ALA A 198 27.34 -29.38 -98.07
CA ALA A 198 26.65 -28.36 -98.87
C ALA A 198 27.44 -27.95 -100.14
N ALA A 199 28.78 -27.98 -100.10
CA ALA A 199 29.62 -27.75 -101.30
C ALA A 199 29.51 -28.88 -102.35
N ALA A 200 29.09 -30.09 -101.95
CA ALA A 200 28.86 -31.21 -102.85
C ALA A 200 27.47 -31.18 -103.52
N ALA A 201 26.47 -30.58 -102.87
CA ALA A 201 25.09 -30.51 -103.39
C ALA A 201 24.88 -29.40 -104.44
N ALA A 202 25.63 -28.28 -104.35
CA ALA A 202 25.49 -27.15 -105.28
C ALA A 202 26.01 -27.41 -106.72
N LYS A 203 26.73 -28.53 -106.96
CA LYS A 203 27.24 -28.88 -108.30
C LYS A 203 26.34 -29.82 -109.10
N LYS A 204 25.23 -30.31 -108.53
CA LYS A 204 24.37 -31.34 -109.16
C LYS A 204 22.96 -30.89 -109.54
N GLN A 205 22.62 -29.62 -109.36
CA GLN A 205 21.26 -29.10 -109.58
C GLN A 205 21.19 -27.94 -110.59
N ALA A 206 22.27 -27.71 -111.35
CA ALA A 206 22.34 -26.69 -112.40
C ALA A 206 22.19 -27.25 -113.84
N GLU A 207 21.89 -28.54 -114.02
CA GLU A 207 21.74 -29.16 -115.35
C GLU A 207 20.32 -29.71 -115.66
N ALA A 208 19.34 -29.54 -114.76
CA ALA A 208 18.09 -30.30 -114.87
C ALA A 208 16.78 -29.51 -114.97
N ASP A 209 16.76 -28.17 -115.01
CA ASP A 209 15.48 -27.44 -115.05
C ASP A 209 15.50 -26.22 -115.98
N ALA A 210 15.81 -26.47 -117.25
CA ALA A 210 15.42 -25.64 -118.39
C ALA A 210 14.08 -26.09 -118.99
N LYS A 211 13.08 -26.42 -118.15
CA LYS A 211 11.74 -26.73 -118.63
C LYS A 211 10.66 -26.41 -117.61
N LYS A 212 9.89 -25.37 -117.98
CA LYS A 212 8.51 -25.07 -117.58
C LYS A 212 8.34 -24.09 -116.43
N GLU A 213 8.47 -22.83 -116.83
CA GLU A 213 7.62 -21.73 -116.39
C GLU A 213 6.10 -21.99 -116.56
N ALA A 214 5.33 -21.10 -115.92
CA ALA A 214 3.89 -20.83 -115.97
C ALA A 214 3.05 -21.59 -114.91
N ALA A 215 2.45 -20.97 -113.88
CA ALA A 215 2.03 -19.57 -113.66
C ALA A 215 1.97 -19.32 -112.12
N ALA A 216 2.49 -18.23 -111.54
CA ALA A 216 1.92 -16.86 -111.49
C ALA A 216 0.41 -16.90 -111.16
N GLU A 217 -0.18 -16.28 -110.13
CA GLU A 217 0.16 -15.14 -109.27
C GLU A 217 -0.90 -15.11 -108.14
N ALA A 218 -0.57 -14.48 -107.00
CA ALA A 218 -1.45 -13.60 -106.18
C ALA A 218 -1.48 -13.85 -104.66
N LYS A 219 -0.99 -12.80 -103.96
CA LYS A 219 -1.21 -12.34 -102.57
C LYS A 219 -0.32 -12.95 -101.49
N LYS A 220 0.82 -12.32 -101.16
CA LYS A 220 1.02 -11.09 -100.32
C LYS A 220 0.83 -11.29 -98.81
N ALA A 221 1.95 -11.03 -98.12
CA ALA A 221 2.11 -10.16 -96.95
C ALA A 221 1.79 -10.68 -95.53
N ALA A 222 2.84 -10.68 -94.69
CA ALA A 222 2.95 -10.15 -93.31
C ALA A 222 3.92 -11.06 -92.51
N ALA A 223 5.21 -10.76 -92.34
CA ALA A 223 5.83 -9.71 -91.51
C ALA A 223 5.71 -9.93 -89.98
N ALA A 224 6.88 -10.07 -89.36
CA ALA A 224 7.28 -9.83 -87.96
C ALA A 224 6.71 -10.80 -86.88
N GLU A 225 7.52 -11.61 -86.19
CA GLU A 225 8.63 -11.32 -85.26
C GLU A 225 8.17 -10.85 -83.86
N ALA A 226 8.58 -11.62 -82.84
CA ALA A 226 8.75 -11.29 -81.42
C ALA A 226 7.51 -11.05 -80.52
N LYS A 227 7.26 -12.00 -79.58
CA LYS A 227 7.51 -11.86 -78.12
C LYS A 227 6.66 -12.79 -77.24
N ALA A 228 7.34 -13.30 -76.21
CA ALA A 228 6.87 -13.45 -74.83
C ALA A 228 5.84 -14.54 -74.50
N GLN A 229 6.39 -15.70 -74.12
CA GLN A 229 5.91 -16.51 -73.01
C GLN A 229 5.96 -15.68 -71.71
N ALA A 230 4.80 -15.43 -71.12
CA ALA A 230 4.65 -15.04 -69.73
C ALA A 230 3.30 -15.54 -69.18
N ALA A 231 3.39 -16.46 -68.23
CA ALA A 231 2.52 -16.62 -67.06
C ALA A 231 0.99 -16.71 -67.28
N ALA A 232 0.51 -17.96 -67.32
CA ALA A 232 -0.80 -18.38 -66.82
C ALA A 232 -0.53 -19.67 -66.02
N ASP A 233 -0.56 -19.63 -64.69
CA ASP A 233 -1.73 -19.91 -63.84
C ASP A 233 -1.65 -21.32 -63.26
N ALA A 234 -1.26 -21.41 -61.98
CA ALA A 234 -1.73 -22.45 -61.05
C ALA A 234 -1.05 -22.29 -59.67
N LYS A 235 -1.54 -21.37 -58.82
CA LYS A 235 -1.72 -21.69 -57.40
C LYS A 235 -2.63 -20.68 -56.70
N ALA A 236 -3.94 -20.96 -56.76
CA ALA A 236 -4.91 -20.43 -55.83
C ALA A 236 -5.06 -21.39 -54.64
N GLN A 237 -5.14 -20.78 -53.44
CA GLN A 237 -5.84 -21.25 -52.23
C GLN A 237 -5.30 -22.51 -51.54
N ALA A 238 -5.38 -22.67 -50.22
CA ALA A 238 -5.74 -21.84 -49.08
C ALA A 238 -5.37 -22.68 -47.83
N ASP A 239 -5.81 -22.23 -46.66
CA ASP A 239 -5.70 -22.83 -45.32
C ASP A 239 -4.42 -22.46 -44.56
N ALA A 240 -4.42 -21.33 -43.83
CA ALA A 240 -5.08 -21.09 -42.53
C ALA A 240 -4.33 -21.83 -41.40
N ASP A 241 -3.96 -21.25 -40.26
CA ASP A 241 -4.15 -19.92 -39.68
C ASP A 241 -3.23 -19.91 -38.45
N ALA A 242 -2.47 -18.83 -38.21
CA ALA A 242 -2.05 -18.40 -36.87
C ALA A 242 -1.24 -17.10 -36.98
N LYS A 243 -1.93 -15.96 -36.90
CA LYS A 243 -2.02 -15.11 -35.70
C LYS A 243 -0.84 -14.13 -35.60
N ALA A 244 -0.97 -12.94 -36.18
CA ALA A 244 -1.66 -11.77 -35.61
C ALA A 244 -0.94 -11.18 -34.38
N ALA A 245 -0.26 -10.05 -34.60
CA ALA A 245 -0.30 -8.83 -33.77
C ALA A 245 0.84 -7.87 -34.15
N ALA A 246 0.76 -7.32 -35.36
CA ALA A 246 1.42 -6.07 -35.73
C ALA A 246 0.32 -5.02 -35.88
N ASP A 247 -0.23 -4.55 -34.75
CA ASP A 247 -1.13 -3.40 -34.72
C ASP A 247 -1.12 -2.81 -33.29
N ALA A 248 -0.07 -2.06 -32.98
CA ALA A 248 0.07 -1.37 -31.70
C ALA A 248 0.89 -0.09 -31.85
N LYS A 249 0.55 0.74 -32.84
CA LYS A 249 0.98 2.15 -32.88
C LYS A 249 0.18 2.95 -33.92
N ALA A 250 -1.07 3.30 -33.60
CA ALA A 250 -1.73 4.57 -33.97
C ALA A 250 -3.26 4.50 -33.78
N SER A 251 -3.76 4.76 -32.56
CA SER A 251 -5.15 5.24 -32.37
C SER A 251 -5.35 5.89 -31.00
N ALA A 252 -4.42 6.79 -30.64
CA ALA A 252 -4.66 7.78 -29.59
C ALA A 252 -5.43 8.97 -30.20
N ALA A 253 -6.76 8.87 -30.32
CA ALA A 253 -7.70 10.00 -30.45
C ALA A 253 -9.13 9.52 -30.77
N ALA A 254 -9.85 8.89 -29.84
CA ALA A 254 -11.28 8.62 -30.02
C ALA A 254 -12.12 8.48 -28.73
N GLU A 255 -11.69 8.97 -27.56
CA GLU A 255 -12.52 8.94 -26.34
C GLU A 255 -12.47 10.26 -25.54
N LYS A 256 -12.64 11.38 -26.25
CA LYS A 256 -12.91 12.69 -25.62
C LYS A 256 -14.03 13.43 -26.35
N LYS A 257 -15.25 12.86 -26.37
CA LYS A 257 -16.46 13.63 -26.73
C LYS A 257 -17.78 12.87 -26.47
N ALA A 258 -18.02 12.38 -25.26
CA ALA A 258 -19.33 11.82 -24.92
C ALA A 258 -19.80 12.04 -23.47
N GLU A 259 -19.22 13.00 -22.74
CA GLU A 259 -19.56 13.22 -21.32
C GLU A 259 -19.82 14.68 -20.96
N ALA A 260 -20.23 15.51 -21.94
CA ALA A 260 -20.51 16.93 -21.73
C ALA A 260 -21.99 17.33 -21.89
N ALA A 261 -22.92 16.40 -22.11
CA ALA A 261 -24.31 16.74 -22.41
C ALA A 261 -25.35 16.31 -21.34
N ALA A 262 -24.98 15.53 -20.32
CA ALA A 262 -25.94 15.02 -19.33
C ALA A 262 -25.98 15.81 -18.00
N ALA A 263 -25.02 16.72 -17.77
CA ALA A 263 -24.90 17.46 -16.50
C ALA A 263 -25.87 18.66 -16.35
N ALA A 264 -26.53 19.11 -17.43
CA ALA A 264 -27.33 20.33 -17.40
C ALA A 264 -28.82 20.15 -17.03
N LYS A 265 -29.36 18.92 -16.97
CA LYS A 265 -30.80 18.70 -16.69
C LYS A 265 -31.16 18.19 -15.29
N LYS A 266 -30.19 17.84 -14.44
CA LYS A 266 -30.47 17.31 -13.08
C LYS A 266 -30.33 18.33 -11.94
N ALA A 267 -29.90 19.56 -12.22
CA ALA A 267 -29.74 20.63 -11.22
C ALA A 267 -31.05 21.39 -10.88
N ALA A 268 -32.14 21.20 -11.64
CA ALA A 268 -33.39 21.94 -11.43
C ALA A 268 -34.45 21.19 -10.59
N ALA A 269 -34.31 19.87 -10.38
CA ALA A 269 -35.31 19.07 -9.64
C ALA A 269 -34.99 18.89 -8.15
N ALA A 270 -33.74 19.14 -7.71
CA ALA A 270 -33.32 18.95 -6.32
C ALA A 270 -33.71 20.10 -5.37
N LYS A 271 -34.10 21.27 -5.91
CA LYS A 271 -34.45 22.45 -5.09
C LYS A 271 -35.89 22.44 -4.55
N LYS A 272 -36.75 21.49 -4.96
CA LYS A 272 -38.16 21.41 -4.50
C LYS A 272 -38.43 20.30 -3.47
N ALA A 273 -37.49 19.37 -3.26
CA ALA A 273 -37.64 18.29 -2.28
C ALA A 273 -37.08 18.62 -0.89
N ALA A 274 -36.19 19.62 -0.77
CA ALA A 274 -35.57 20.01 0.49
C ALA A 274 -36.47 20.83 1.44
N ALA A 275 -37.62 21.32 0.97
CA ALA A 275 -38.54 22.14 1.79
C ALA A 275 -39.64 21.33 2.50
N ALA A 276 -39.80 20.03 2.21
CA ALA A 276 -40.85 19.19 2.79
C ALA A 276 -40.35 18.24 3.91
N ALA A 277 -39.03 18.12 4.10
CA ALA A 277 -38.44 17.23 5.11
C ALA A 277 -38.24 17.89 6.49
N ALA A 278 -38.38 19.22 6.59
CA ALA A 278 -38.23 19.96 7.84
C ALA A 278 -39.49 19.94 8.75
N ALA A 279 -40.54 19.21 8.37
CA ALA A 279 -41.81 19.17 9.12
C ALA A 279 -42.14 17.80 9.74
N LYS A 280 -41.22 16.82 9.72
CA LYS A 280 -41.49 15.44 10.19
C LYS A 280 -40.60 14.94 11.34
N GLU A 281 -39.79 15.79 11.96
CA GLU A 281 -38.91 15.42 13.09
C GLU A 281 -39.45 15.83 14.48
N ALA A 282 -40.77 16.01 14.63
CA ALA A 282 -41.40 16.28 15.94
C ALA A 282 -42.39 15.21 16.41
N ALA A 283 -42.55 14.09 15.68
CA ALA A 283 -43.53 13.04 16.01
C ALA A 283 -42.91 11.69 16.42
N ASP A 284 -41.61 11.48 16.25
CA ASP A 284 -40.96 10.17 16.47
C ASP A 284 -40.29 10.02 17.85
N ALA A 285 -40.45 10.98 18.76
CA ALA A 285 -39.99 10.86 20.16
C ALA A 285 -41.02 10.19 21.10
N ASN A 286 -42.22 9.83 20.61
CA ASN A 286 -43.29 9.27 21.44
C ASN A 286 -43.72 7.83 21.08
N ASN A 287 -42.99 7.12 20.21
CA ASN A 287 -43.37 5.77 19.76
C ASN A 287 -42.42 4.64 20.19
N LEU A 288 -41.45 4.89 21.08
CA LEU A 288 -40.48 3.85 21.49
C LEU A 288 -40.82 3.16 22.83
N PHE A 289 -41.86 3.60 23.55
CA PHE A 289 -42.28 2.98 24.82
C PHE A 289 -43.59 2.18 24.75
N ASP A 290 -44.27 2.13 23.60
CA ASP A 290 -45.58 1.44 23.45
C ASP A 290 -45.50 0.11 22.67
N GLY A 291 -44.33 -0.24 22.11
CA GLY A 291 -44.15 -1.43 21.26
C GLY A 291 -43.77 -2.74 21.97
N LEU A 292 -43.62 -2.74 23.29
CA LEU A 292 -43.22 -3.92 24.07
C LEU A 292 -44.36 -4.55 24.89
N ALA A 293 -45.57 -3.99 24.81
CA ALA A 293 -46.72 -4.45 25.57
C ALA A 293 -47.98 -4.59 24.72
N ASP A 294 -47.92 -5.27 23.57
CA ASP A 294 -49.12 -5.96 23.07
C ASP A 294 -48.82 -7.14 22.13
N SER A 295 -49.27 -8.31 22.57
CA SER A 295 -49.19 -9.58 21.87
C SER A 295 -50.37 -9.74 20.91
N LYS A 296 -50.26 -9.23 19.69
CA LYS A 296 -51.03 -9.66 18.51
C LYS A 296 -50.62 -8.88 17.27
N ASN A 297 -49.89 -9.51 16.35
CA ASN A 297 -50.30 -9.72 14.95
C ASN A 297 -49.12 -10.21 14.10
N ALA A 298 -49.25 -11.43 13.57
CA ALA A 298 -48.29 -12.06 12.65
C ALA A 298 -48.49 -11.55 11.20
N PRO A 299 -47.57 -11.89 10.29
CA PRO A 299 -48.02 -12.72 9.18
C PRO A 299 -47.26 -14.04 9.09
N LYS A 300 -48.05 -15.09 8.87
CA LYS A 300 -47.68 -16.49 8.68
C LYS A 300 -47.13 -16.74 7.27
N GLY A 301 -46.22 -17.72 7.21
CA GLY A 301 -46.04 -18.63 6.07
C GLY A 301 -44.57 -18.76 5.64
N ALA A 302 -43.93 -19.92 5.60
CA ALA A 302 -44.36 -21.27 5.91
C ALA A 302 -43.12 -22.20 6.04
N THR A 303 -43.19 -23.10 7.03
CA THR A 303 -42.80 -24.54 7.02
C THR A 303 -41.40 -24.96 6.55
N GLY A 304 -40.64 -25.79 7.29
CA GLY A 304 -40.89 -26.59 8.49
C GLY A 304 -39.52 -27.03 9.07
N GLY A 305 -39.38 -27.66 10.23
CA GLY A 305 -40.28 -28.38 11.10
C GLY A 305 -39.47 -29.55 11.66
N GLY A 306 -39.19 -29.59 12.97
CA GLY A 306 -38.48 -30.70 13.60
C GLY A 306 -37.94 -30.37 14.99
N ALA A 307 -38.72 -30.78 16.00
CA ALA A 307 -38.53 -30.54 17.43
C ALA A 307 -37.30 -31.24 18.05
N SER A 308 -36.81 -30.71 19.18
CA SER A 308 -36.42 -31.48 20.38
C SER A 308 -36.11 -30.57 21.58
N ALA A 309 -36.54 -31.03 22.74
CA ALA A 309 -36.45 -30.44 24.07
C ALA A 309 -34.99 -30.37 24.62
N PRO A 310 -34.76 -29.74 25.80
CA PRO A 310 -33.45 -29.30 26.24
C PRO A 310 -32.72 -30.38 27.04
N ALA A 311 -31.58 -30.86 26.57
CA ALA A 311 -30.55 -31.48 27.40
C ALA A 311 -29.28 -31.67 26.56
N GLY A 312 -28.19 -31.01 26.97
CA GLY A 312 -26.91 -31.13 26.28
C GLY A 312 -25.80 -30.38 26.98
N LYS A 313 -25.43 -30.83 28.19
CA LYS A 313 -24.06 -30.64 28.70
C LYS A 313 -23.12 -31.21 27.62
N GLY A 314 -22.39 -30.33 26.94
CA GLY A 314 -21.53 -30.72 25.84
C GLY A 314 -20.50 -29.63 25.56
N THR A 315 -19.39 -29.72 26.30
CA THR A 315 -18.05 -29.34 25.85
C THR A 315 -17.88 -27.90 25.34
N GLN A 316 -17.40 -27.02 26.23
CA GLN A 316 -16.74 -25.77 25.85
C GLN A 316 -15.50 -26.08 24.98
N LYS A 317 -15.70 -26.29 23.67
CA LYS A 317 -14.68 -26.01 22.67
C LYS A 317 -14.78 -24.53 22.33
N LYS A 318 -13.65 -23.81 22.43
CA LYS A 318 -13.48 -22.42 21.97
C LYS A 318 -14.32 -22.18 20.70
N ALA A 319 -15.42 -21.45 20.83
CA ALA A 319 -16.09 -20.88 19.68
C ALA A 319 -15.12 -19.87 19.09
N GLY A 320 -14.56 -20.18 17.90
CA GLY A 320 -13.92 -19.17 17.08
C GLY A 320 -14.90 -18.03 16.82
N ALA A 321 -14.39 -16.82 16.67
CA ALA A 321 -15.21 -15.64 16.38
C ALA A 321 -16.14 -15.95 15.20
N SER A 322 -17.44 -15.66 15.35
CA SER A 322 -18.33 -15.80 14.20
C SER A 322 -17.90 -14.78 13.14
N GLY A 323 -17.96 -15.15 11.85
CA GLY A 323 -17.57 -14.24 10.77
C GLY A 323 -18.36 -12.92 10.78
N ALA A 324 -19.59 -12.95 11.31
CA ALA A 324 -20.42 -11.77 11.54
C ALA A 324 -19.83 -10.84 12.60
N ASP A 325 -19.28 -11.36 13.70
CA ASP A 325 -18.65 -10.55 14.74
C ASP A 325 -17.38 -9.86 14.24
N ILE A 326 -16.61 -10.54 13.39
CA ILE A 326 -15.40 -9.99 12.76
C ILE A 326 -15.79 -8.82 11.83
N ALA A 327 -16.78 -9.02 10.98
CA ALA A 327 -17.26 -7.97 10.06
C ALA A 327 -17.87 -6.78 10.80
N ASN A 328 -18.68 -7.03 11.85
CA ASN A 328 -19.28 -6.00 12.68
C ASN A 328 -18.24 -5.19 13.46
N TYR A 329 -17.18 -5.83 13.96
CA TYR A 329 -16.11 -5.12 14.64
C TYR A 329 -15.25 -4.31 13.67
N GLY A 330 -14.98 -4.85 12.48
CA GLY A 330 -14.30 -4.11 11.40
C GLY A 330 -15.05 -2.85 10.96
N SER A 331 -16.38 -2.90 10.85
CA SER A 331 -17.20 -1.73 10.52
C SER A 331 -17.21 -0.68 11.64
N GLN A 332 -17.22 -1.12 12.91
CA GLN A 332 -17.08 -0.20 14.05
C GLN A 332 -15.72 0.51 14.07
N ILE A 333 -14.63 -0.22 13.77
CA ILE A 333 -13.30 0.38 13.62
C ILE A 333 -13.30 1.43 12.51
N LYS A 334 -13.88 1.10 11.34
CA LYS A 334 -13.97 2.02 10.21
C LYS A 334 -14.76 3.28 10.59
N ALA A 335 -15.92 3.12 11.20
CA ALA A 335 -16.76 4.24 11.66
C ALA A 335 -16.05 5.12 12.70
N ALA A 336 -15.27 4.51 13.61
CA ALA A 336 -14.49 5.27 14.60
C ALA A 336 -13.44 6.16 13.93
N ILE A 337 -12.78 5.68 12.87
CA ILE A 337 -11.80 6.47 12.09
C ILE A 337 -12.52 7.55 11.30
N GLU A 338 -13.61 7.21 10.62
CA GLU A 338 -14.44 8.17 9.85
C GLU A 338 -14.95 9.31 10.73
N SER A 339 -15.32 9.03 11.99
CA SER A 339 -15.80 10.05 12.94
C SER A 339 -14.75 11.14 13.27
N ARG A 340 -13.46 10.84 13.06
CA ARG A 340 -12.33 11.76 13.28
C ARG A 340 -11.76 12.30 11.97
N PHE A 341 -12.36 11.93 10.85
CA PHE A 341 -11.91 12.29 9.51
C PHE A 341 -12.81 13.39 8.95
N TYR A 342 -12.44 14.66 9.18
CA TYR A 342 -13.27 15.82 8.84
C TYR A 342 -13.34 16.13 7.34
N ASP A 343 -12.41 15.61 6.54
CA ASP A 343 -12.26 15.94 5.10
C ASP A 343 -12.65 14.77 4.17
N ALA A 344 -13.56 13.87 4.58
CA ALA A 344 -13.92 12.65 3.84
C ALA A 344 -14.23 12.90 2.34
N SER A 345 -14.96 13.97 2.05
CA SER A 345 -15.36 14.36 0.68
C SER A 345 -14.19 14.69 -0.25
N SER A 346 -13.07 15.20 0.29
CA SER A 346 -11.86 15.54 -0.48
C SER A 346 -11.09 14.31 -0.97
N TYR A 347 -11.43 13.12 -0.45
CA TYR A 347 -10.77 11.87 -0.77
C TYR A 347 -11.72 10.82 -1.37
N ALA A 348 -12.87 11.25 -1.89
CA ALA A 348 -13.83 10.38 -2.56
C ALA A 348 -13.17 9.56 -3.69
N GLY A 349 -13.36 8.24 -3.67
CA GLY A 349 -12.80 7.31 -4.66
C GLY A 349 -11.35 6.88 -4.40
N LYS A 350 -10.68 7.45 -3.39
CA LYS A 350 -9.35 7.01 -2.96
C LYS A 350 -9.44 5.91 -1.91
N THR A 351 -8.40 5.10 -1.83
CA THR A 351 -8.27 4.03 -0.83
C THR A 351 -6.90 4.09 -0.16
N CYS A 352 -6.87 3.77 1.13
CA CYS A 352 -5.64 3.58 1.88
C CYS A 352 -5.72 2.27 2.67
N SER A 353 -4.74 1.40 2.47
CA SER A 353 -4.57 0.20 3.27
C SER A 353 -3.68 0.53 4.48
N LEU A 354 -4.23 0.36 5.67
CA LEU A 354 -3.58 0.65 6.95
C LEU A 354 -3.40 -0.66 7.71
N ARG A 355 -2.20 -0.88 8.27
CA ARG A 355 -1.98 -1.93 9.26
C ARG A 355 -2.12 -1.34 10.64
N VAL A 356 -3.10 -1.86 11.38
CA VAL A 356 -3.45 -1.39 12.72
C VAL A 356 -3.05 -2.47 13.73
N LYS A 357 -2.28 -2.08 14.74
CA LYS A 357 -1.97 -2.92 15.91
C LYS A 357 -2.73 -2.40 17.11
N MET A 358 -3.45 -3.29 17.77
CA MET A 358 -4.37 -2.97 18.86
C MET A 358 -4.06 -3.81 20.09
N ASN A 359 -4.33 -3.25 21.27
CA ASN A 359 -4.31 -3.96 22.54
C ASN A 359 -5.65 -4.69 22.78
N PRO A 360 -5.70 -5.65 23.72
CA PRO A 360 -6.94 -6.39 24.05
C PRO A 360 -8.08 -5.52 24.59
N ASP A 361 -7.77 -4.31 25.05
CA ASP A 361 -8.73 -3.31 25.52
C ASP A 361 -9.33 -2.47 24.37
N GLY A 362 -8.86 -2.65 23.13
CA GLY A 362 -9.23 -1.85 21.97
C GLY A 362 -8.35 -0.61 21.77
N SER A 363 -7.37 -0.33 22.64
CA SER A 363 -6.48 0.82 22.44
C SER A 363 -5.49 0.60 21.30
N LEU A 364 -5.16 1.66 20.57
CA LEU A 364 -4.21 1.61 19.46
C LEU A 364 -2.77 1.53 19.99
N ILE A 365 -2.02 0.50 19.57
CA ILE A 365 -0.58 0.39 19.83
C ILE A 365 0.19 1.16 18.76
N SER A 366 -0.09 0.85 17.49
CA SER A 366 0.54 1.53 16.36
C SER A 366 -0.30 1.41 15.10
N VAL A 367 -0.12 2.38 14.19
CA VAL A 367 -0.76 2.38 12.89
C VAL A 367 0.27 2.77 11.83
N SER A 368 0.30 2.02 10.74
CA SER A 368 1.21 2.21 9.61
C SER A 368 0.45 2.08 8.28
N ALA A 369 0.79 2.88 7.29
CA ALA A 369 0.23 2.74 5.95
C ALA A 369 1.00 1.67 5.16
N GLU A 370 0.28 0.75 4.52
CA GLU A 370 0.87 -0.31 3.68
C GLU A 370 0.80 0.04 2.19
N GLY A 371 -0.18 0.85 1.79
CA GLY A 371 -0.32 1.29 0.39
C GLY A 371 -1.58 2.10 0.14
N GLY A 372 -1.64 2.80 -0.99
CA GLY A 372 -2.78 3.64 -1.38
C GLY A 372 -2.38 5.09 -1.66
N ASP A 373 -3.35 6.00 -1.61
CA ASP A 373 -3.10 7.44 -1.81
C ASP A 373 -2.35 8.03 -0.60
N PRO A 374 -1.18 8.66 -0.80
CA PRO A 374 -0.34 9.12 0.30
C PRO A 374 -0.98 10.23 1.14
N ALA A 375 -1.80 11.09 0.52
CA ALA A 375 -2.49 12.17 1.24
C ALA A 375 -3.63 11.60 2.10
N LEU A 376 -4.42 10.66 1.56
CA LEU A 376 -5.43 9.93 2.32
C LEU A 376 -4.80 9.13 3.45
N CYS A 377 -3.69 8.42 3.20
CA CYS A 377 -3.02 7.63 4.23
C CYS A 377 -2.49 8.49 5.37
N GLN A 378 -1.88 9.65 5.10
CA GLN A 378 -1.43 10.56 6.15
C GLN A 378 -2.59 11.09 7.00
N ALA A 379 -3.69 11.50 6.36
CA ALA A 379 -4.88 11.96 7.05
C ALA A 379 -5.53 10.82 7.87
N ALA A 380 -5.57 9.61 7.31
CA ALA A 380 -6.17 8.45 7.96
C ALA A 380 -5.32 7.97 9.14
N LEU A 381 -3.98 8.07 9.06
CA LEU A 381 -3.09 7.82 10.19
C LEU A 381 -3.34 8.81 11.34
N ALA A 382 -3.55 10.09 11.03
CA ALA A 382 -3.86 11.10 12.03
C ALA A 382 -5.24 10.85 12.68
N ALA A 383 -6.26 10.55 11.86
CA ALA A 383 -7.59 10.21 12.34
C ALA A 383 -7.59 8.93 13.18
N ALA A 384 -6.90 7.88 12.75
CA ALA A 384 -6.80 6.61 13.47
C ALA A 384 -6.11 6.75 14.85
N ARG A 385 -5.15 7.67 14.99
CA ARG A 385 -4.51 7.97 16.30
C ARG A 385 -5.42 8.73 17.26
N GLN A 386 -6.37 9.50 16.73
CA GLN A 386 -7.36 10.24 17.54
C GLN A 386 -8.65 9.45 17.76
N ALA A 387 -8.90 8.43 16.93
CA ALA A 387 -10.04 7.55 17.04
C ALA A 387 -9.94 6.67 18.27
N LYS A 388 -11.08 6.49 18.95
CA LYS A 388 -11.19 5.61 20.10
C LYS A 388 -11.95 4.36 19.65
N PHE A 389 -11.21 3.27 19.47
CA PHE A 389 -11.81 2.02 19.01
C PHE A 389 -12.55 1.33 20.16
N PRO A 390 -13.72 0.70 19.87
CA PRO A 390 -14.42 -0.08 20.86
C PRO A 390 -13.61 -1.31 21.27
N LYS A 391 -13.87 -1.83 22.47
CA LYS A 391 -13.22 -3.06 22.94
C LYS A 391 -13.68 -4.26 22.10
N PRO A 392 -12.78 -5.18 21.68
CA PRO A 392 -13.16 -6.39 20.98
C PRO A 392 -14.21 -7.20 21.78
N PRO A 393 -15.30 -7.68 21.14
CA PRO A 393 -16.37 -8.40 21.84
C PRO A 393 -15.97 -9.81 22.28
N SER A 394 -14.92 -10.39 21.68
CA SER A 394 -14.34 -11.66 22.10
C SER A 394 -12.84 -11.72 21.80
N GLU A 395 -12.14 -12.60 22.50
CA GLU A 395 -10.71 -12.80 22.31
C GLU A 395 -10.36 -13.38 20.94
N ALA A 396 -11.28 -14.14 20.33
CA ALA A 396 -11.11 -14.63 18.97
C ALA A 396 -11.19 -13.50 17.93
N VAL A 397 -12.01 -12.46 18.16
CA VAL A 397 -12.03 -11.25 17.30
C VAL A 397 -10.75 -10.45 17.51
N TYR A 398 -10.29 -10.32 18.76
CA TYR A 398 -9.03 -9.67 19.06
C TYR A 398 -7.84 -10.33 18.34
N GLU A 399 -7.74 -11.66 18.34
CA GLU A 399 -6.66 -12.39 17.66
C GLU A 399 -6.61 -12.11 16.15
N VAL A 400 -7.76 -11.83 15.52
CA VAL A 400 -7.84 -11.44 14.12
C VAL A 400 -7.41 -9.98 13.93
N PHE A 401 -7.84 -9.08 14.82
CA PHE A 401 -7.59 -7.63 14.70
C PHE A 401 -6.33 -7.10 15.39
N LYS A 402 -5.57 -7.95 16.12
CA LYS A 402 -4.32 -7.54 16.80
C LYS A 402 -3.26 -7.01 15.84
N ASN A 403 -3.30 -7.45 14.58
CA ASN A 403 -2.42 -7.01 13.50
C ASN A 403 -3.11 -7.18 12.14
N ALA A 404 -4.28 -6.58 11.99
CA ALA A 404 -5.06 -6.68 10.76
C ALA A 404 -4.74 -5.53 9.77
N PRO A 405 -4.69 -5.82 8.47
CA PRO A 405 -4.83 -4.79 7.44
C PRO A 405 -6.29 -4.33 7.37
N ILE A 406 -6.49 -3.01 7.34
CA ILE A 406 -7.78 -2.36 7.23
C ILE A 406 -7.74 -1.41 6.04
N ASP A 407 -8.61 -1.67 5.07
CA ASP A 407 -8.77 -0.79 3.93
C ASP A 407 -9.74 0.34 4.28
N PHE A 408 -9.19 1.55 4.38
CA PHE A 408 -9.94 2.76 4.63
C PHE A 408 -10.35 3.41 3.31
N LYS A 409 -11.66 3.55 3.13
CA LYS A 409 -12.30 4.26 2.02
C LYS A 409 -13.34 5.21 2.61
N PRO A 410 -13.05 6.53 2.66
CA PRO A 410 -13.97 7.54 3.20
C PRO A 410 -15.23 7.72 2.36
#